data_AF-A0A7S0CN43-F1
#
_entry.id   AF-A0A7S0CN43-F1
#
_cell.length_a   1.000
_cell.length_b   1.000
_cell.length_c   1.000
_cell.angle_alpha   90.00
_cell.angle_beta   90.00
_cell.angle_gamma   90.00
#
_symmetry.space_group_name_H-M   'P 1'
#
loop_
_entity.id
_entity.type
_entity.pdbx_description
1 polymer ?
#
loop_
_entity_poly.entity_id
_entity_poly.type
_entity_poly.pdbx_seq_one_letter_code
_entity_poly.pdbx_strand_id
1 'polypeptide(L)'
;MSTSESEALITEIERLREAIVGLRPIEASDEEPPLRSVARHDISESKKPKVSGKGKGPILKLRRTLRGSCGKIYAMQWASEGDRLLSASQEGRGRLIVWNAMSAKMLLTVPLQSSWVMSCAYAPSLKFIAGGGLDNKVSVYDADLEKEYKGDRKMLAELNGHEGFISDCKFLSNTQMLTASADSTLLQWDIERQRPINEFIGHDSDVMACALINKSDVFVSGAGDMRNKLWDLRMHNSCVMTFHGHESDVNSVDMFPNGKAFISGSDDMTVQLFDIRACRQIQTLTDLKFNASVSSVAMSRSGRYVFAGYDDRRWRMWDTVSGEILQTYDHDLRVSCVAVQPQGTALCSGSWDSSLKIFSS
;
A
#
# COMPACT_ATOMS: atom_id res chain seq x y z
N MET A 1 -21.35 -9.52 -45.05
CA MET A 1 -21.91 -8.18 -44.75
C MET A 1 -22.20 -7.53 -46.07
N SER A 2 -23.45 -7.15 -46.28
CA SER A 2 -23.88 -6.48 -47.51
C SER A 2 -23.23 -5.10 -47.58
N THR A 3 -22.98 -4.58 -48.79
CA THR A 3 -22.40 -3.25 -49.00
C THR A 3 -23.18 -2.14 -48.28
N SER A 4 -24.47 -2.34 -48.04
CA SER A 4 -25.32 -1.41 -47.27
C SER A 4 -25.01 -1.35 -45.77
N GLU A 5 -24.56 -2.45 -45.16
CA GLU A 5 -24.21 -2.48 -43.73
C GLU A 5 -22.87 -1.80 -43.46
N SER A 6 -21.91 -1.91 -44.40
CA SER A 6 -20.63 -1.21 -44.34
C SER A 6 -20.79 0.29 -44.51
N GLU A 7 -21.67 0.74 -45.41
CA GLU A 7 -21.95 2.16 -45.62
C GLU A 7 -22.64 2.79 -44.40
N ALA A 8 -23.58 2.06 -43.77
CA ALA A 8 -24.22 2.51 -42.53
C ALA A 8 -23.24 2.65 -41.36
N LEU A 9 -22.30 1.69 -41.21
CA LEU A 9 -21.25 1.75 -40.19
C LEU A 9 -20.28 2.91 -40.40
N ILE A 10 -19.87 3.17 -41.64
CA ILE A 10 -18.98 4.28 -41.97
C ILE A 10 -19.67 5.63 -41.68
N THR A 11 -20.95 5.74 -42.04
CA THR A 11 -21.74 6.96 -41.79
C THR A 11 -21.89 7.23 -40.28
N GLU A 12 -22.10 6.20 -39.46
CA GLU A 12 -22.20 6.35 -38.01
C GLU A 12 -20.84 6.70 -37.37
N ILE A 13 -19.73 6.14 -37.88
CA ILE A 13 -18.38 6.50 -37.42
C ILE A 13 -18.04 7.96 -37.77
N GLU A 14 -18.40 8.44 -38.96
CA GLU A 14 -18.21 9.84 -39.34
C GLU A 14 -19.06 10.78 -38.48
N ARG A 15 -20.31 10.40 -38.21
CA ARG A 15 -21.20 11.15 -37.31
C ARG A 15 -20.64 11.25 -35.88
N LEU A 16 -20.06 10.17 -35.35
CA LEU A 16 -19.42 10.16 -34.04
C LEU A 16 -18.12 10.98 -34.03
N ARG A 17 -17.35 10.99 -35.13
CA ARG A 17 -16.17 11.84 -35.27
C ARG A 17 -16.53 13.33 -35.32
N GLU A 18 -17.57 13.70 -36.03
CA GLU A 18 -18.08 15.09 -36.03
C GLU A 18 -18.60 15.51 -34.66
N ALA A 19 -19.27 14.60 -33.95
CA ALA A 19 -19.71 14.85 -32.57
C ALA A 19 -18.53 15.06 -31.60
N ILE A 20 -17.43 14.31 -31.76
CA ILE A 20 -16.21 14.47 -30.95
C ILE A 20 -15.46 15.77 -31.30
N VAL A 21 -15.44 16.17 -32.57
CA VAL A 21 -14.82 17.45 -33.01
C VAL A 21 -15.66 18.66 -32.56
N GLY A 22 -16.98 18.49 -32.42
CA GLY A 22 -17.90 19.52 -31.89
C GLY A 22 -17.87 19.67 -30.36
N LEU A 23 -17.37 18.67 -29.64
CA LEU A 23 -17.12 18.74 -28.20
C LEU A 23 -15.84 19.54 -27.96
N ARG A 24 -15.99 20.85 -27.73
CA ARG A 24 -14.90 21.61 -27.10
C ARG A 24 -14.55 20.96 -25.77
N PRO A 25 -13.26 20.86 -25.40
CA PRO A 25 -12.93 20.58 -24.02
C PRO A 25 -13.67 21.60 -23.15
N ILE A 26 -14.26 21.13 -22.05
CA ILE A 26 -14.83 22.02 -21.04
C ILE A 26 -13.65 22.82 -20.49
N GLU A 27 -13.33 23.93 -21.13
CA GLU A 27 -12.65 25.03 -20.48
C GLU A 27 -13.58 25.45 -19.35
N ALA A 28 -13.10 25.29 -18.12
CA ALA A 28 -13.78 25.79 -16.94
C ALA A 28 -14.10 27.26 -17.19
N SER A 29 -15.39 27.58 -17.35
CA SER A 29 -15.86 28.94 -17.57
C SER A 29 -15.45 29.82 -16.39
N ASP A 30 -14.73 30.90 -16.68
CA ASP A 30 -14.31 32.00 -15.79
C ASP A 30 -15.49 32.83 -15.23
N GLU A 31 -16.58 32.18 -14.77
CA GLU A 31 -17.73 32.83 -14.14
C GLU A 31 -18.10 32.22 -12.78
N GLU A 32 -17.10 31.80 -12.01
CA GLU A 32 -17.23 31.79 -10.55
C GLU A 32 -16.47 33.02 -10.00
N PRO A 33 -17.09 33.86 -9.15
CA PRO A 33 -16.34 34.92 -8.48
C PRO A 33 -15.17 34.24 -7.76
N PRO A 34 -13.93 34.74 -7.85
CA PRO A 34 -12.79 34.04 -7.29
C PRO A 34 -13.07 33.83 -5.80
N LEU A 35 -13.31 32.58 -5.41
CA LEU A 35 -13.24 32.19 -4.02
C LEU A 35 -11.83 32.55 -3.62
N ARG A 36 -11.69 33.68 -2.90
CA ARG A 36 -10.43 34.27 -2.45
C ARG A 36 -9.48 33.13 -2.15
N SER A 37 -8.53 32.93 -3.05
CA SER A 37 -7.41 32.03 -2.82
C SER A 37 -6.65 32.68 -1.68
N VAL A 38 -6.96 32.26 -0.46
CA VAL A 38 -6.08 32.58 0.64
C VAL A 38 -4.88 31.66 0.44
N ALA A 39 -3.97 32.10 -0.42
CA ALA A 39 -2.57 31.75 -0.29
C ALA A 39 -2.24 31.86 1.19
N ARG A 40 -1.57 30.87 1.78
CA ARG A 40 -1.27 30.78 3.22
C ARG A 40 -0.48 31.98 3.80
N HIS A 41 -0.30 33.07 3.07
CA HIS A 41 0.17 34.35 3.59
C HIS A 41 -0.90 35.20 4.29
N ASP A 42 -2.20 35.10 3.95
CA ASP A 42 -3.22 36.06 4.42
C ASP A 42 -4.25 35.56 5.46
N ILE A 43 -4.06 34.37 6.07
CA ILE A 43 -4.80 33.94 7.30
C ILE A 43 -3.89 33.99 8.57
N SER A 44 -2.72 34.64 8.51
CA SER A 44 -1.74 34.56 9.61
C SER A 44 -1.70 35.71 10.63
N GLU A 45 -2.71 36.60 10.68
CA GLU A 45 -2.73 37.71 11.66
C GLU A 45 -3.63 37.54 12.89
N SER A 46 -4.10 36.32 13.20
CA SER A 46 -4.65 36.05 14.53
C SER A 46 -3.83 34.98 15.26
N LYS A 47 -2.91 35.48 16.11
CA LYS A 47 -2.06 34.73 17.04
C LYS A 47 -1.27 33.57 16.42
N LYS A 48 -0.12 33.90 15.82
CA LYS A 48 1.00 32.96 15.67
C LYS A 48 1.20 32.23 17.00
N PRO A 49 1.07 30.89 17.08
CA PRO A 49 1.64 30.18 18.20
C PRO A 49 3.15 30.41 18.10
N LYS A 50 3.78 30.84 19.19
CA LYS A 50 5.23 30.96 19.28
C LYS A 50 5.83 29.62 18.82
N VAL A 51 6.46 29.59 17.64
CA VAL A 51 7.30 28.46 17.23
C VAL A 51 8.58 28.57 18.05
N SER A 52 8.50 28.07 19.27
CA SER A 52 9.65 27.88 20.14
C SER A 52 10.31 26.55 19.76
N GLY A 53 11.49 26.65 19.13
CA GLY A 53 12.45 25.57 19.01
C GLY A 53 12.36 24.79 17.70
N LYS A 54 13.53 24.54 17.11
CA LYS A 54 13.79 23.38 16.24
C LYS A 54 13.30 22.14 16.99
N GLY A 55 12.06 21.72 16.76
CA GLY A 55 11.47 20.58 17.43
C GLY A 55 12.17 19.34 16.93
N LYS A 56 13.14 18.82 17.68
CA LYS A 56 13.64 17.46 17.49
C LYS A 56 12.42 16.55 17.59
N GLY A 57 12.01 15.94 16.48
CA GLY A 57 10.96 14.93 16.48
C GLY A 57 11.29 13.79 17.45
N PRO A 58 10.34 12.86 17.70
CA PRO A 58 10.59 11.73 18.58
C PRO A 58 11.81 10.95 18.09
N ILE A 59 12.78 10.74 18.96
CA ILE A 59 13.96 9.94 18.64
C ILE A 59 13.56 8.48 18.79
N LEU A 60 13.49 7.75 17.68
CA LEU A 60 13.23 6.33 17.72
C LEU A 60 14.52 5.58 18.09
N LYS A 61 14.42 4.65 19.04
CA LYS A 61 15.52 3.78 19.45
C LYS A 61 15.24 2.37 18.97
N LEU A 62 16.27 1.71 18.45
CA LEU A 62 16.19 0.29 18.15
C LEU A 62 15.96 -0.48 19.44
N ARG A 63 14.82 -1.17 19.54
CA ARG A 63 14.46 -1.99 20.70
C ARG A 63 14.78 -3.45 20.48
N ARG A 64 14.51 -3.97 19.29
CA ARG A 64 14.68 -5.39 18.96
C ARG A 64 15.13 -5.57 17.53
N THR A 65 15.87 -6.65 17.29
CA THR A 65 16.18 -7.15 15.96
C THR A 65 15.72 -8.60 15.91
N LEU A 66 14.71 -8.89 15.09
CA LEU A 66 14.25 -10.24 14.84
C LEU A 66 15.14 -10.86 13.76
N ARG A 67 15.76 -11.99 14.11
CA ARG A 67 16.60 -12.79 13.21
C ARG A 67 16.07 -14.22 13.26
N GLY A 68 15.93 -14.85 12.10
CA GLY A 68 15.37 -16.20 11.97
C GLY A 68 14.63 -16.43 10.66
N SER A 69 14.25 -15.37 9.95
CA SER A 69 14.12 -15.41 8.50
C SER A 69 15.50 -15.67 7.92
N CYS A 70 15.65 -16.77 7.18
CA CYS A 70 16.93 -17.15 6.61
C CYS A 70 17.15 -16.55 5.20
N GLY A 71 16.25 -15.69 4.72
CA GLY A 71 16.43 -14.95 3.48
C GLY A 71 15.72 -13.59 3.44
N LYS A 72 15.62 -13.04 2.23
CA LYS A 72 15.13 -11.67 2.00
C LYS A 72 13.69 -11.52 2.48
N ILE A 73 13.42 -10.49 3.26
CA ILE A 73 12.06 -10.16 3.68
C ILE A 73 11.43 -9.26 2.62
N TYR A 74 10.22 -9.57 2.16
CA TYR A 74 9.51 -8.74 1.17
C TYR A 74 8.38 -7.93 1.79
N ALA A 75 7.54 -8.61 2.57
CA ALA A 75 6.40 -7.99 3.22
C ALA A 75 6.38 -8.28 4.71
N MET A 76 5.74 -7.36 5.43
CA MET A 76 5.36 -7.53 6.82
C MET A 76 3.97 -6.97 7.05
N GLN A 77 3.31 -7.45 8.10
CA GLN A 77 2.12 -6.79 8.62
C GLN A 77 2.02 -6.99 10.13
N TRP A 78 1.70 -5.92 10.85
CA TRP A 78 1.34 -6.01 12.26
C TRP A 78 -0.03 -6.66 12.44
N ALA A 79 -0.16 -7.50 13.46
CA ALA A 79 -1.47 -7.93 13.95
C ALA A 79 -2.27 -6.74 14.49
N SER A 80 -3.61 -6.83 14.46
CA SER A 80 -4.53 -5.78 14.92
C SER A 80 -4.31 -5.37 16.38
N GLU A 81 -3.96 -6.32 17.26
CA GLU A 81 -3.63 -6.07 18.68
C GLU A 81 -2.26 -5.39 18.85
N GLY A 82 -1.36 -5.54 17.87
CA GLY A 82 -0.02 -4.97 17.86
C GLY A 82 1.05 -5.75 18.63
N ASP A 83 0.73 -6.88 19.27
CA ASP A 83 1.71 -7.72 19.97
C ASP A 83 2.48 -8.66 19.02
N ARG A 84 1.87 -8.99 17.89
CA ARG A 84 2.39 -9.92 16.88
C ARG A 84 2.73 -9.23 15.58
N LEU A 85 3.70 -9.78 14.87
CA LEU A 85 4.13 -9.35 13.55
C LEU A 85 4.18 -10.54 12.61
N LEU A 86 3.60 -10.42 11.43
CA LEU A 86 3.75 -11.39 10.33
C LEU A 86 4.84 -10.90 9.38
N SER A 87 5.67 -11.80 8.90
CA SER A 87 6.66 -11.52 7.86
C SER A 87 6.68 -12.61 6.80
N ALA A 88 6.84 -12.21 5.54
CA ALA A 88 7.12 -13.10 4.41
C ALA A 88 8.61 -13.05 4.04
N SER A 89 9.24 -14.23 3.97
CA SER A 89 10.65 -14.40 3.64
C SER A 89 10.84 -15.29 2.40
N GLN A 90 11.82 -14.90 1.58
CA GLN A 90 12.29 -15.64 0.40
C GLN A 90 13.54 -16.45 0.77
N GLU A 91 13.38 -17.71 1.17
CA GLU A 91 14.48 -18.70 1.11
C GLU A 91 13.94 -20.13 1.04
N GLY A 92 14.46 -20.93 0.11
CA GLY A 92 13.99 -22.30 -0.12
C GLY A 92 12.52 -22.33 -0.55
N ARG A 93 11.69 -23.11 0.16
CA ARG A 93 10.23 -22.94 0.15
C ARG A 93 9.91 -21.73 1.01
N GLY A 94 9.31 -20.70 0.43
CA GLY A 94 9.05 -19.42 1.09
C GLY A 94 8.33 -19.61 2.42
N ARG A 95 8.51 -18.68 3.36
CA ARG A 95 7.98 -18.86 4.73
C ARG A 95 7.20 -17.66 5.19
N LEU A 96 6.07 -17.94 5.83
CA LEU A 96 5.38 -16.99 6.68
C LEU A 96 5.79 -17.26 8.12
N ILE A 97 6.26 -16.22 8.81
CA ILE A 97 6.65 -16.31 10.21
C ILE A 97 5.82 -15.31 11.00
N VAL A 98 5.15 -15.80 12.05
CA VAL A 98 4.51 -14.96 13.06
C VAL A 98 5.46 -14.82 14.24
N TRP A 99 5.77 -13.58 14.59
CA TRP A 99 6.65 -13.21 15.67
C TRP A 99 5.85 -12.61 16.82
N ASN A 100 6.34 -12.79 18.04
CA ASN A 100 5.99 -11.93 19.15
C ASN A 100 6.94 -10.73 19.16
N ALA A 101 6.41 -9.53 18.91
CA ALA A 101 7.21 -8.32 18.73
C ALA A 101 7.99 -7.90 20.00
N MET A 102 7.45 -8.21 21.18
CA MET A 102 8.03 -7.80 22.46
C MET A 102 9.20 -8.71 22.88
N SER A 103 9.00 -10.02 22.74
CA SER A 103 9.97 -11.05 23.13
C SER A 103 10.93 -11.47 22.01
N ALA A 104 10.68 -11.02 20.78
CA ALA A 104 11.41 -11.41 19.58
C ALA A 104 11.41 -12.93 19.28
N LYS A 105 10.45 -13.67 19.86
CA LYS A 105 10.30 -15.11 19.64
C LYS A 105 9.44 -15.39 18.41
N MET A 106 9.83 -16.41 17.64
CA MET A 106 8.99 -16.99 16.60
C MET A 106 7.87 -17.80 17.27
N LEU A 107 6.61 -17.46 16.96
CA LEU A 107 5.43 -18.16 17.48
C LEU A 107 4.95 -19.23 16.50
N LEU A 108 4.96 -18.91 15.21
CA LEU A 108 4.49 -19.79 14.16
C LEU A 108 5.38 -19.64 12.92
N THR A 109 5.69 -20.76 12.27
CA THR A 109 6.32 -20.80 10.95
C THR A 109 5.49 -21.68 10.05
N VAL A 110 5.08 -21.14 8.90
CA VAL A 110 4.33 -21.87 7.88
C VAL A 110 5.16 -21.89 6.60
N PRO A 111 5.55 -23.08 6.10
CA PRO A 111 6.17 -23.20 4.79
C PRO A 111 5.09 -23.04 3.71
N LEU A 112 5.34 -22.14 2.77
CA LEU A 112 4.57 -21.97 1.55
C LEU A 112 5.08 -22.93 0.47
N GLN A 113 4.25 -23.20 -0.53
CA GLN A 113 4.67 -24.02 -1.67
C GLN A 113 5.61 -23.25 -2.60
N SER A 114 5.34 -21.96 -2.81
CA SER A 114 6.19 -21.06 -3.58
C SER A 114 7.41 -20.60 -2.79
N SER A 115 8.52 -20.44 -3.50
CA SER A 115 9.78 -19.90 -2.98
C SER A 115 9.78 -18.37 -2.88
N TRP A 116 8.93 -17.69 -3.66
CA TRP A 116 8.87 -16.24 -3.76
C TRP A 116 7.53 -15.75 -3.22
N VAL A 117 7.59 -15.14 -2.04
CA VAL A 117 6.43 -14.64 -1.29
C VAL A 117 6.61 -13.14 -1.19
N MET A 118 5.82 -12.42 -1.95
CA MET A 118 5.94 -10.96 -2.10
C MET A 118 5.00 -10.24 -1.14
N SER A 119 3.87 -10.86 -0.81
CA SER A 119 2.90 -10.31 0.13
C SER A 119 2.55 -11.27 1.26
N CYS A 120 2.17 -10.68 2.38
CA CYS A 120 1.55 -11.37 3.48
C CYS A 120 0.45 -10.52 4.10
N ALA A 121 -0.58 -11.20 4.59
CA ALA A 121 -1.67 -10.56 5.29
C ALA A 121 -2.02 -11.29 6.60
N TYR A 122 -2.34 -10.54 7.64
CA TYR A 122 -2.87 -11.03 8.91
C TYR A 122 -4.35 -10.64 9.02
N ALA A 123 -5.23 -11.61 9.24
CA ALA A 123 -6.64 -11.34 9.43
C ALA A 123 -6.90 -10.54 10.71
N PRO A 124 -7.89 -9.62 10.71
CA PRO A 124 -8.23 -8.82 11.88
C PRO A 124 -8.61 -9.63 13.14
N SER A 125 -9.13 -10.85 12.95
CA SER A 125 -9.47 -11.77 14.04
C SER A 125 -8.27 -12.49 14.65
N LEU A 126 -7.10 -12.35 14.06
CA LEU A 126 -5.86 -13.06 14.41
C LEU A 126 -5.88 -14.58 14.17
N LYS A 127 -6.94 -15.11 13.53
CA LYS A 127 -7.10 -16.55 13.29
C LYS A 127 -6.53 -17.01 11.96
N PHE A 128 -6.35 -16.10 11.01
CA PHE A 128 -5.91 -16.45 9.66
C PHE A 128 -4.72 -15.60 9.24
N ILE A 129 -3.83 -16.21 8.48
CA ILE A 129 -2.77 -15.53 7.76
C ILE A 129 -2.83 -15.94 6.29
N ALA A 130 -2.36 -15.06 5.42
CA ALA A 130 -2.25 -15.33 4.00
C ALA A 130 -0.88 -14.94 3.48
N GLY A 131 -0.45 -15.63 2.44
CA GLY A 131 0.75 -15.30 1.68
C GLY A 131 0.53 -15.56 0.21
N GLY A 132 1.13 -14.71 -0.62
CA GLY A 132 1.10 -14.85 -2.08
C GLY A 132 2.38 -14.31 -2.70
N GLY A 133 2.65 -14.72 -3.93
CA GLY A 133 3.78 -14.19 -4.70
C GLY A 133 3.81 -14.73 -6.12
N LEU A 134 4.96 -15.28 -6.51
CA LEU A 134 5.25 -15.67 -7.91
C LEU A 134 4.47 -16.91 -8.40
N ASP A 135 3.74 -17.58 -7.52
CA ASP A 135 2.87 -18.70 -7.87
C ASP A 135 1.49 -18.27 -8.36
N ASN A 136 1.25 -16.96 -8.49
CA ASN A 136 -0.01 -16.34 -8.94
C ASN A 136 -1.21 -16.70 -8.04
N LYS A 137 -0.92 -17.21 -6.85
CA LYS A 137 -1.91 -17.75 -5.92
C LYS A 137 -1.76 -17.09 -4.56
N VAL A 138 -2.86 -17.09 -3.81
CA VAL A 138 -2.84 -16.72 -2.40
C VAL A 138 -3.28 -17.90 -1.56
N SER A 139 -2.39 -18.34 -0.69
CA SER A 139 -2.66 -19.43 0.25
C SER A 139 -3.03 -18.87 1.62
N VAL A 140 -4.16 -19.31 2.16
CA VAL A 140 -4.67 -18.91 3.48
C VAL A 140 -4.51 -20.06 4.47
N TYR A 141 -3.99 -19.76 5.66
CA TYR A 141 -3.69 -20.73 6.71
C TYR A 141 -4.35 -20.38 8.04
N ASP A 142 -4.64 -21.41 8.84
CA ASP A 142 -5.04 -21.25 10.24
C ASP A 142 -3.83 -20.83 11.09
N ALA A 143 -3.88 -19.63 11.65
CA ALA A 143 -2.89 -19.04 12.54
C ALA A 143 -3.37 -18.96 14.00
N ASP A 144 -4.47 -19.62 14.34
CA ASP A 144 -4.99 -19.65 15.70
C ASP A 144 -3.99 -20.33 16.65
N LEU A 145 -3.37 -19.53 17.51
CA LEU A 145 -2.35 -19.97 18.46
C LEU A 145 -2.95 -20.61 19.72
N GLU A 146 -4.26 -20.47 19.95
CA GLU A 146 -4.93 -21.09 21.09
C GLU A 146 -5.19 -22.58 20.86
N LYS A 147 -5.25 -23.00 19.60
CA LYS A 147 -5.39 -24.41 19.23
C LYS A 147 -4.05 -25.13 19.37
N GLU A 148 -4.01 -26.17 20.21
CA GLU A 148 -2.90 -27.14 20.18
C GLU A 148 -2.89 -27.87 18.84
N TYR A 149 -1.85 -27.64 18.06
CA TYR A 149 -1.68 -28.27 16.75
C TYR A 149 -0.53 -29.28 16.81
N LYS A 150 -0.81 -30.54 16.45
CA LYS A 150 0.21 -31.57 16.26
C LYS A 150 0.56 -31.67 14.78
N GLY A 151 1.55 -30.90 14.32
CA GLY A 151 2.06 -30.92 12.95
C GLY A 151 2.07 -29.55 12.26
N ASP A 152 2.27 -29.55 10.94
CA ASP A 152 2.27 -28.34 10.12
C ASP A 152 0.86 -27.74 10.00
N ARG A 153 0.75 -26.41 9.99
CA ARG A 153 -0.54 -25.72 9.84
C ARG A 153 -1.20 -26.09 8.52
N LYS A 154 -2.47 -26.50 8.60
CA LYS A 154 -3.25 -26.84 7.42
C LYS A 154 -3.58 -25.59 6.61
N MET A 155 -3.38 -25.67 5.30
CA MET A 155 -3.89 -24.71 4.33
C MET A 155 -5.42 -24.81 4.28
N LEU A 156 -6.11 -23.68 4.49
CA LEU A 156 -7.56 -23.59 4.52
C LEU A 156 -8.14 -23.32 3.13
N ALA A 157 -7.48 -22.44 2.38
CA ALA A 157 -7.91 -22.03 1.05
C ALA A 157 -6.70 -21.73 0.17
N GLU A 158 -6.86 -22.00 -1.12
CA GLU A 158 -5.95 -21.57 -2.18
C GLU A 158 -6.77 -20.75 -3.18
N LEU A 159 -6.47 -19.46 -3.26
CA LEU A 159 -7.14 -18.52 -4.16
C LEU A 159 -6.35 -18.49 -5.46
N ASN A 160 -6.96 -18.98 -6.53
CA ASN A 160 -6.37 -19.07 -7.86
C ASN A 160 -7.29 -18.40 -8.88
N GLY A 161 -6.76 -17.43 -9.61
CA GLY A 161 -7.50 -16.68 -10.63
C GLY A 161 -6.77 -15.47 -11.20
N HIS A 162 -5.63 -15.09 -10.61
CA HIS A 162 -4.71 -14.14 -11.22
C HIS A 162 -3.83 -14.83 -12.27
N GLU A 163 -3.48 -14.08 -13.32
CA GLU A 163 -2.56 -14.53 -14.38
C GLU A 163 -1.13 -14.03 -14.15
N GLY A 164 -0.95 -13.07 -13.24
CA GLY A 164 0.32 -12.51 -12.82
C GLY A 164 0.68 -12.84 -11.37
N PHE A 165 1.89 -12.45 -10.95
CA PHE A 165 2.33 -12.65 -9.57
C PHE A 165 1.54 -11.75 -8.62
N ILE A 166 1.33 -12.22 -7.41
CA ILE A 166 0.64 -11.46 -6.36
C ILE A 166 1.63 -10.49 -5.73
N SER A 167 1.37 -9.19 -5.90
CA SER A 167 2.21 -8.13 -5.34
C SER A 167 1.78 -7.76 -3.92
N ASP A 168 0.47 -7.69 -3.67
CA ASP A 168 -0.08 -7.36 -2.36
C ASP A 168 -1.39 -8.10 -2.04
N CYS A 169 -1.62 -8.38 -0.76
CA CYS A 169 -2.87 -8.95 -0.27
C CYS A 169 -3.26 -8.33 1.09
N LYS A 170 -4.57 -8.18 1.31
CA LYS A 170 -5.13 -7.59 2.52
C LYS A 170 -6.45 -8.28 2.89
N PHE A 171 -6.62 -8.63 4.15
CA PHE A 171 -7.92 -9.11 4.65
C PHE A 171 -8.88 -7.94 4.82
N LEU A 172 -10.06 -8.06 4.21
CA LEU A 172 -11.20 -7.17 4.46
C LEU A 172 -11.96 -7.64 5.72
N SER A 173 -12.09 -8.96 5.85
CA SER A 173 -12.74 -9.63 6.97
C SER A 173 -12.13 -11.03 7.14
N ASN A 174 -12.76 -11.90 7.93
CA ASN A 174 -12.35 -13.30 8.03
C ASN A 174 -12.72 -14.14 6.80
N THR A 175 -13.68 -13.67 6.00
CA THR A 175 -14.23 -14.39 4.85
C THR A 175 -13.88 -13.72 3.54
N GLN A 176 -13.37 -12.49 3.56
CA GLN A 176 -13.05 -11.72 2.37
C GLN A 176 -11.64 -11.18 2.37
N MET A 177 -11.04 -11.18 1.19
CA MET A 177 -9.68 -10.70 0.94
C MET A 177 -9.64 -9.85 -0.33
N LEU A 178 -8.74 -8.88 -0.36
CA LEU A 178 -8.36 -8.13 -1.55
C LEU A 178 -6.95 -8.57 -1.95
N THR A 179 -6.74 -8.76 -3.25
CA THR A 179 -5.43 -9.08 -3.84
C THR A 179 -5.12 -8.11 -4.97
N ALA A 180 -3.85 -7.73 -5.07
CA ALA A 180 -3.27 -6.96 -6.16
C ALA A 180 -2.28 -7.85 -6.92
N SER A 181 -2.24 -7.73 -8.24
CA SER A 181 -1.46 -8.60 -9.10
C SER A 181 -0.76 -7.84 -10.23
N ALA A 182 0.28 -8.46 -10.76
CA ALA A 182 1.00 -8.00 -11.94
C ALA A 182 0.18 -8.10 -13.23
N ASP A 183 -0.94 -8.82 -13.24
CA ASP A 183 -1.87 -8.84 -14.38
C ASP A 183 -2.69 -7.54 -14.55
N SER A 184 -2.32 -6.46 -13.87
CA SER A 184 -2.99 -5.16 -13.87
C SER A 184 -4.39 -5.16 -13.23
N THR A 185 -4.79 -6.26 -12.57
CA THR A 185 -6.10 -6.38 -11.91
C THR A 185 -5.97 -6.42 -10.38
N LEU A 186 -7.06 -6.04 -9.71
CA LEU A 186 -7.30 -6.40 -8.32
C LEU A 186 -8.54 -7.29 -8.22
N LEU A 187 -8.50 -8.26 -7.32
CA LEU A 187 -9.60 -9.18 -7.08
C LEU A 187 -10.04 -9.14 -5.62
N GLN A 188 -11.35 -9.08 -5.39
CA GLN A 188 -11.95 -9.36 -4.09
C GLN A 188 -12.38 -10.81 -4.06
N TRP A 189 -12.02 -11.54 -3.01
CA TRP A 189 -12.27 -12.97 -2.88
C TRP A 189 -13.26 -13.29 -1.77
N ASP A 190 -14.04 -14.34 -1.99
CA ASP A 190 -14.67 -15.10 -0.92
C ASP A 190 -13.73 -16.28 -0.58
N ILE A 191 -13.18 -16.25 0.64
CA ILE A 191 -12.20 -17.23 1.12
C ILE A 191 -12.85 -18.60 1.33
N GLU A 192 -14.11 -18.65 1.79
CA GLU A 192 -14.81 -19.92 2.04
C GLU A 192 -15.15 -20.61 0.72
N ARG A 193 -15.59 -19.83 -0.28
CA ARG A 193 -15.95 -20.34 -1.60
C ARG A 193 -14.78 -20.46 -2.56
N GLN A 194 -13.63 -19.87 -2.24
CA GLN A 194 -12.42 -19.82 -3.06
C GLN A 194 -12.69 -19.27 -4.48
N ARG A 195 -13.49 -18.20 -4.56
CA ARG A 195 -13.88 -17.58 -5.83
C ARG A 195 -13.79 -16.06 -5.75
N PRO A 196 -13.47 -15.39 -6.87
CA PRO A 196 -13.56 -13.95 -6.94
C PRO A 196 -15.02 -13.51 -6.83
N ILE A 197 -15.29 -12.52 -5.99
CA ILE A 197 -16.56 -11.82 -5.85
C ILE A 197 -16.60 -10.66 -6.84
N ASN A 198 -15.53 -9.85 -6.83
CA ASN A 198 -15.40 -8.65 -7.65
C ASN A 198 -14.03 -8.62 -8.32
N GLU A 199 -14.02 -8.03 -9.51
CA GLU A 199 -12.85 -7.76 -10.30
C GLU A 199 -12.76 -6.25 -10.57
N PHE A 200 -11.58 -5.69 -10.34
CA PHE A 200 -11.29 -4.27 -10.51
C PHE A 200 -10.23 -4.13 -11.60
N ILE A 201 -10.68 -3.76 -12.80
CA ILE A 201 -9.83 -3.51 -13.97
C ILE A 201 -9.74 -2.00 -14.18
N GLY A 202 -8.55 -1.52 -14.49
CA GLY A 202 -8.37 -0.12 -14.89
C GLY A 202 -6.97 0.44 -14.70
N HIS A 203 -6.03 -0.31 -14.13
CA HIS A 203 -4.61 -0.03 -14.28
C HIS A 203 -4.10 -0.54 -15.62
N ASP A 204 -3.08 0.13 -16.15
CA ASP A 204 -2.47 -0.21 -17.45
C ASP A 204 -1.16 -1.01 -17.31
N SER A 205 -0.78 -1.35 -16.08
CA SER A 205 0.48 -2.03 -15.72
C SER A 205 0.32 -2.72 -14.35
N ASP A 206 1.35 -3.44 -13.94
CA ASP A 206 1.44 -4.23 -12.71
C ASP A 206 0.96 -3.42 -11.49
N VAL A 207 -0.07 -3.91 -10.79
CA VAL A 207 -0.49 -3.31 -9.53
C VAL A 207 0.47 -3.76 -8.45
N MET A 208 1.08 -2.84 -7.72
CA MET A 208 2.17 -3.16 -6.78
C MET A 208 1.73 -3.11 -5.32
N ALA A 209 0.76 -2.29 -4.97
CA ALA A 209 0.31 -2.13 -3.59
C ALA A 209 -1.17 -1.77 -3.49
N CYS A 210 -1.79 -2.16 -2.36
CA CYS A 210 -3.15 -1.75 -2.03
C CYS A 210 -3.28 -1.38 -0.54
N ALA A 211 -4.10 -0.36 -0.26
CA ALA A 211 -4.34 0.15 1.08
C ALA A 211 -5.84 0.31 1.34
N LEU A 212 -6.31 -0.28 2.44
CA LEU A 212 -7.72 -0.22 2.85
C LEU A 212 -7.99 1.03 3.67
N ILE A 213 -9.12 1.68 3.40
CA ILE A 213 -9.62 2.75 4.26
C ILE A 213 -10.43 2.11 5.40
N ASN A 214 -9.91 2.21 6.63
CA ASN A 214 -10.51 1.63 7.83
C ASN A 214 -12.03 1.85 7.91
N LYS A 215 -12.78 0.74 8.07
CA LYS A 215 -14.25 0.71 8.22
C LYS A 215 -15.04 1.29 7.04
N SER A 216 -14.46 1.35 5.86
CA SER A 216 -15.18 1.76 4.65
C SER A 216 -15.04 0.72 3.55
N ASP A 217 -15.96 0.79 2.59
CA ASP A 217 -15.95 -0.08 1.41
C ASP A 217 -14.97 0.42 0.33
N VAL A 218 -14.03 1.31 0.67
CA VAL A 218 -13.16 1.99 -0.30
C VAL A 218 -11.70 1.64 -0.03
N PHE A 219 -10.92 1.50 -1.11
CA PHE A 219 -9.49 1.25 -1.04
C PHE A 219 -8.73 2.01 -2.13
N VAL A 220 -7.43 2.16 -1.93
CA VAL A 220 -6.51 2.77 -2.91
C VAL A 220 -5.54 1.71 -3.39
N SER A 221 -5.19 1.74 -4.67
CA SER A 221 -4.09 0.97 -5.24
C SER A 221 -3.07 1.87 -5.92
N GLY A 222 -1.82 1.42 -5.96
CA GLY A 222 -0.74 2.01 -6.73
C GLY A 222 -0.13 0.96 -7.67
N ALA A 223 0.23 1.38 -8.88
CA ALA A 223 0.71 0.50 -9.93
C ALA A 223 1.92 1.07 -10.69
N GLY A 224 2.50 0.24 -11.56
CA GLY A 224 3.55 0.59 -12.51
C GLY A 224 3.08 1.47 -13.68
N ASP A 225 1.80 1.88 -13.71
CA ASP A 225 1.29 2.87 -14.66
C ASP A 225 1.50 4.31 -14.15
N MET A 226 2.26 4.47 -13.06
CA MET A 226 2.55 5.73 -12.37
C MET A 226 1.33 6.38 -11.71
N ARG A 227 0.20 5.66 -11.62
CA ARG A 227 -1.06 6.18 -11.09
C ARG A 227 -1.44 5.52 -9.78
N ASN A 228 -2.11 6.30 -8.95
CA ASN A 228 -2.88 5.77 -7.83
C ASN A 228 -4.37 5.79 -8.21
N LYS A 229 -5.12 4.75 -7.85
CA LYS A 229 -6.57 4.66 -8.13
C LYS A 229 -7.36 4.37 -6.86
N LEU A 230 -8.51 5.04 -6.74
CA LEU A 230 -9.49 4.80 -5.69
C LEU A 230 -10.60 3.91 -6.23
N TRP A 231 -11.00 2.94 -5.43
CA TRP A 231 -11.99 1.93 -5.79
C TRP A 231 -13.03 1.80 -4.68
N ASP A 232 -14.26 1.47 -5.07
CA ASP A 232 -15.35 1.13 -4.15
C ASP A 232 -15.69 -0.35 -4.32
N LEU A 233 -15.60 -1.13 -3.24
CA LEU A 233 -15.89 -2.57 -3.20
C LEU A 233 -17.33 -2.90 -3.59
N ARG A 234 -18.23 -1.91 -3.58
CA ARG A 234 -19.65 -2.08 -3.99
C ARG A 234 -19.85 -1.81 -5.48
N MET A 235 -18.90 -1.15 -6.13
CA MET A 235 -18.96 -0.82 -7.55
C MET A 235 -18.16 -1.84 -8.34
N HIS A 236 -18.82 -2.52 -9.28
CA HIS A 236 -18.16 -3.51 -10.10
C HIS A 236 -17.39 -2.84 -11.25
N ASN A 237 -16.14 -3.25 -11.43
CA ASN A 237 -15.31 -2.92 -12.60
C ASN A 237 -15.21 -1.42 -12.94
N SER A 238 -15.21 -0.55 -11.93
CA SER A 238 -15.10 0.90 -12.14
C SER A 238 -14.19 1.55 -11.12
N CYS A 239 -13.20 2.29 -11.62
CA CYS A 239 -12.39 3.18 -10.81
C CYS A 239 -13.20 4.44 -10.45
N VAL A 240 -13.19 4.82 -9.18
CA VAL A 240 -13.90 6.01 -8.67
C VAL A 240 -13.11 7.28 -8.98
N MET A 241 -11.80 7.26 -8.72
CA MET A 241 -10.91 8.40 -8.97
C MET A 241 -9.51 7.90 -9.35
N THR A 242 -8.86 8.61 -10.28
CA THR A 242 -7.46 8.37 -10.66
C THR A 242 -6.61 9.58 -10.28
N PHE A 243 -5.53 9.35 -9.56
CA PHE A 243 -4.60 10.38 -9.10
C PHE A 243 -3.31 10.31 -9.91
N HIS A 244 -2.91 11.48 -10.42
CA HIS A 244 -1.68 11.69 -11.18
C HIS A 244 -0.69 12.47 -10.32
N GLY A 245 0.61 12.21 -10.49
CA GLY A 245 1.66 12.98 -9.81
C GLY A 245 3.02 12.30 -9.79
N HIS A 246 3.07 10.97 -9.75
CA HIS A 246 4.33 10.22 -9.84
C HIS A 246 4.86 10.18 -11.28
N GLU A 247 6.19 10.11 -11.39
CA GLU A 247 6.91 10.04 -12.68
C GLU A 247 7.48 8.63 -12.97
N SER A 248 7.26 7.68 -12.06
CA SER A 248 7.69 6.28 -12.18
C SER A 248 6.74 5.38 -11.37
N ASP A 249 7.02 4.07 -11.37
CA ASP A 249 6.22 3.04 -10.72
C ASP A 249 5.89 3.36 -9.27
N VAL A 250 4.63 3.14 -8.88
CA VAL A 250 4.17 3.34 -7.50
C VAL A 250 4.31 2.03 -6.75
N ASN A 251 5.31 1.93 -5.88
CA ASN A 251 5.66 0.69 -5.18
C ASN A 251 4.82 0.42 -3.92
N SER A 252 4.34 1.48 -3.27
CA SER A 252 3.68 1.35 -1.96
C SER A 252 2.68 2.47 -1.73
N VAL A 253 1.58 2.13 -1.08
CA VAL A 253 0.50 3.05 -0.71
C VAL A 253 0.12 2.78 0.74
N ASP A 254 -0.14 3.85 1.50
CA ASP A 254 -0.72 3.74 2.84
C ASP A 254 -1.74 4.86 3.10
N MET A 255 -2.75 4.56 3.90
CA MET A 255 -3.85 5.48 4.16
C MET A 255 -3.51 6.48 5.27
N PHE A 256 -3.95 7.72 5.09
CA PHE A 256 -3.95 8.67 6.20
C PHE A 256 -4.95 8.20 7.29
N PRO A 257 -4.60 8.29 8.59
CA PRO A 257 -5.45 7.85 9.70
C PRO A 257 -6.90 8.37 9.73
N ASN A 258 -7.18 9.47 9.02
CA ASN A 258 -8.50 10.11 8.92
C ASN A 258 -9.35 9.58 7.74
N GLY A 259 -8.78 8.73 6.89
CA GLY A 259 -9.44 8.15 5.71
C GLY A 259 -9.71 9.11 4.55
N LYS A 260 -9.18 10.35 4.59
CA LYS A 260 -9.45 11.41 3.60
C LYS A 260 -8.25 11.73 2.72
N ALA A 261 -7.09 11.17 3.03
CA ALA A 261 -5.86 11.34 2.29
C ALA A 261 -5.09 10.02 2.31
N PHE A 262 -4.11 9.87 1.41
CA PHE A 262 -3.21 8.73 1.39
C PHE A 262 -1.82 9.18 0.95
N ILE A 263 -0.82 8.37 1.27
CA ILE A 263 0.54 8.54 0.78
C ILE A 263 0.89 7.43 -0.18
N SER A 264 1.77 7.73 -1.12
CA SER A 264 2.38 6.73 -1.98
C SER A 264 3.88 6.97 -2.13
N GLY A 265 4.65 5.89 -2.24
CA GLY A 265 6.08 5.90 -2.52
C GLY A 265 6.36 5.30 -3.88
N SER A 266 7.30 5.91 -4.61
CA SER A 266 7.60 5.54 -6.00
C SER A 266 9.10 5.39 -6.27
N ASP A 267 9.40 4.74 -7.39
CA ASP A 267 10.72 4.71 -8.01
C ASP A 267 11.22 6.09 -8.49
N ASP A 268 10.34 7.09 -8.57
CA ASP A 268 10.73 8.49 -8.82
C ASP A 268 11.42 9.16 -7.61
N MET A 269 11.70 8.37 -6.56
CA MET A 269 12.41 8.76 -5.33
C MET A 269 11.61 9.69 -4.42
N THR A 270 10.32 9.90 -4.74
CA THR A 270 9.43 10.76 -3.96
C THR A 270 8.43 9.95 -3.15
N VAL A 271 8.02 10.54 -2.02
CA VAL A 271 6.79 10.16 -1.34
C VAL A 271 5.78 11.27 -1.53
N GLN A 272 4.63 10.97 -2.13
CA GLN A 272 3.60 11.96 -2.41
C GLN A 272 2.41 11.76 -1.47
N LEU A 273 1.79 12.86 -1.06
CA LEU A 273 0.57 12.90 -0.26
C LEU A 273 -0.58 13.43 -1.13
N PHE A 274 -1.69 12.71 -1.13
CA PHE A 274 -2.88 13.03 -1.93
C PHE A 274 -4.09 13.27 -1.01
N ASP A 275 -4.91 14.28 -1.29
CA ASP A 275 -6.22 14.46 -0.65
C ASP A 275 -7.30 13.88 -1.58
N ILE A 276 -8.08 12.94 -1.05
CA ILE A 276 -9.11 12.20 -1.81
C ILE A 276 -10.25 13.14 -2.21
N ARG A 277 -10.63 14.09 -1.36
CA ARG A 277 -11.75 15.00 -1.63
C ARG A 277 -11.38 16.06 -2.66
N ALA A 278 -10.11 16.46 -2.68
CA ALA A 278 -9.59 17.40 -3.67
C ALA A 278 -9.15 16.72 -4.97
N CYS A 279 -9.16 15.37 -5.01
CA CYS A 279 -8.73 14.56 -6.15
C CYS A 279 -7.34 14.96 -6.70
N ARG A 280 -6.41 15.36 -5.82
CA ARG A 280 -5.09 15.85 -6.25
C ARG A 280 -4.01 15.59 -5.22
N GLN A 281 -2.78 15.59 -5.72
CA GLN A 281 -1.58 15.68 -4.91
C GLN A 281 -1.55 17.01 -4.14
N ILE A 282 -1.22 16.95 -2.87
CA ILE A 282 -1.12 18.13 -1.99
C ILE A 282 0.31 18.40 -1.52
N GLN A 283 1.19 17.39 -1.56
CA GLN A 283 2.58 17.56 -1.13
C GLN A 283 3.50 16.47 -1.72
N THR A 284 4.75 16.84 -1.97
CA THR A 284 5.85 15.93 -2.32
C THR A 284 6.89 15.98 -1.21
N LEU A 285 7.31 14.82 -0.73
CA LEU A 285 8.42 14.62 0.19
C LEU A 285 9.58 14.07 -0.61
N THR A 286 10.62 14.89 -0.79
CA THR A 286 11.84 14.55 -1.51
C THR A 286 13.02 15.34 -0.96
N ASP A 287 14.23 14.82 -1.14
CA ASP A 287 15.47 15.51 -0.79
C ASP A 287 16.48 15.28 -1.92
N LEU A 288 16.90 16.38 -2.57
CA LEU A 288 17.83 16.39 -3.71
C LEU A 288 19.19 15.77 -3.41
N LYS A 289 19.53 15.54 -2.13
CA LYS A 289 20.80 14.93 -1.73
C LYS A 289 20.83 13.41 -1.90
N PHE A 290 19.68 12.75 -2.08
CA PHE A 290 19.60 11.30 -2.16
C PHE A 290 18.84 10.87 -3.41
N ASN A 291 19.35 9.81 -4.05
CA ASN A 291 18.86 9.35 -5.35
C ASN A 291 18.53 7.86 -5.29
N ALA A 292 17.48 7.51 -4.54
CA ALA A 292 17.08 6.13 -4.31
C ALA A 292 15.55 5.99 -4.31
N SER A 293 15.07 4.94 -4.95
CA SER A 293 13.66 4.56 -5.01
C SER A 293 13.05 4.32 -3.64
N VAL A 294 11.77 4.64 -3.50
CA VAL A 294 10.97 4.33 -2.31
C VAL A 294 10.31 2.97 -2.50
N SER A 295 10.65 2.01 -1.62
CA SER A 295 10.12 0.65 -1.68
C SER A 295 8.85 0.46 -0.83
N SER A 296 8.71 1.21 0.26
CA SER A 296 7.60 1.06 1.19
C SER A 296 7.34 2.35 1.96
N VAL A 297 6.07 2.65 2.20
CA VAL A 297 5.64 3.79 3.02
C VAL A 297 4.70 3.34 4.13
N ALA A 298 4.78 4.02 5.28
CA ALA A 298 3.85 3.85 6.38
C ALA A 298 3.60 5.17 7.10
N MET A 299 2.35 5.41 7.49
CA MET A 299 1.96 6.62 8.18
C MET A 299 1.86 6.42 9.70
N SER A 300 2.32 7.40 10.47
CA SER A 300 2.09 7.41 11.91
C SER A 300 0.59 7.52 12.23
N ARG A 301 0.17 7.00 13.39
CA ARG A 301 -1.24 7.05 13.81
C ARG A 301 -1.81 8.47 13.93
N SER A 302 -0.95 9.46 14.22
CA SER A 302 -1.31 10.88 14.25
C SER A 302 -1.38 11.52 12.86
N GLY A 303 -0.83 10.87 11.85
CA GLY A 303 -0.64 11.43 10.50
C GLY A 303 0.46 12.49 10.42
N ARG A 304 1.22 12.71 11.51
CA ARG A 304 2.27 13.73 11.55
C ARG A 304 3.57 13.26 10.89
N TYR A 305 3.88 11.96 10.97
CA TYR A 305 5.12 11.40 10.47
C TYR A 305 4.86 10.38 9.39
N VAL A 306 5.71 10.41 8.36
CA VAL A 306 5.75 9.40 7.30
C VAL A 306 7.07 8.65 7.41
N PHE A 307 7.00 7.34 7.43
CA PHE A 307 8.15 6.46 7.42
C PHE A 307 8.28 5.87 6.01
N ALA A 308 9.43 6.08 5.38
CA ALA A 308 9.68 5.61 4.03
C ALA A 308 10.94 4.75 4.00
N GLY A 309 10.82 3.54 3.47
CA GLY A 309 11.93 2.63 3.20
C GLY A 309 12.48 2.87 1.79
N TYR A 310 13.80 2.81 1.66
CA TYR A 310 14.50 3.11 0.42
C TYR A 310 15.45 1.99 0.01
N ASP A 311 15.77 1.97 -1.28
CA ASP A 311 16.74 1.04 -1.86
C ASP A 311 18.19 1.37 -1.48
N ASP A 312 18.48 2.57 -0.96
CA ASP A 312 19.79 2.94 -0.41
C ASP A 312 20.10 2.32 0.97
N ARG A 313 19.30 1.32 1.38
CA ARG A 313 19.40 0.56 2.63
C ARG A 313 18.98 1.36 3.86
N ARG A 314 18.38 2.53 3.68
CA ARG A 314 17.94 3.38 4.77
C ARG A 314 16.43 3.50 4.77
N TRP A 315 15.88 3.78 5.94
CA TRP A 315 14.53 4.32 6.03
C TRP A 315 14.58 5.66 6.75
N ARG A 316 13.68 6.55 6.34
CA ARG A 316 13.66 7.96 6.78
C ARG A 316 12.32 8.27 7.41
N MET A 317 12.36 9.09 8.46
CA MET A 317 11.18 9.66 9.09
C MET A 317 11.02 11.11 8.62
N TRP A 318 9.96 11.36 7.87
CA TRP A 318 9.59 12.66 7.36
C TRP A 318 8.55 13.33 8.25
N ASP A 319 8.69 14.63 8.46
CA ASP A 319 7.59 15.45 8.99
C ASP A 319 6.64 15.81 7.85
N THR A 320 5.39 15.39 7.94
CA THR A 320 4.36 15.74 6.95
C THR A 320 4.13 17.24 6.83
N VAL A 321 4.30 18.02 7.91
CA VAL A 321 3.99 19.45 7.89
C VAL A 321 5.13 20.27 7.30
N SER A 322 6.38 19.98 7.68
CA SER A 322 7.53 20.73 7.17
C SER A 322 8.10 20.15 5.87
N GLY A 323 7.85 18.88 5.58
CA GLY A 323 8.47 18.16 4.47
C GLY A 323 9.94 17.80 4.71
N GLU A 324 10.45 17.96 5.93
CA GLU A 324 11.85 17.72 6.24
C GLU A 324 12.07 16.31 6.80
N ILE A 325 13.27 15.76 6.55
CA ILE A 325 13.73 14.52 7.18
C ILE A 325 14.12 14.82 8.62
N LEU A 326 13.45 14.17 9.57
CA LEU A 326 13.72 14.29 10.99
C LEU A 326 14.80 13.33 11.46
N GLN A 327 14.75 12.07 11.00
CA GLN A 327 15.66 11.00 11.40
C GLN A 327 15.88 10.02 10.24
N THR A 328 17.04 9.37 10.23
CA THR A 328 17.43 8.37 9.24
C THR A 328 18.04 7.18 9.96
N TYR A 329 17.63 5.97 9.57
CA TYR A 329 18.10 4.71 10.14
C TYR A 329 18.55 3.77 9.03
N ASP A 330 19.41 2.83 9.37
CA ASP A 330 20.14 1.99 8.43
C ASP A 330 19.86 0.48 8.60
N HIS A 331 19.95 -0.20 7.47
CA HIS A 331 20.01 -1.64 7.31
C HIS A 331 21.25 -2.01 6.49
N ASP A 332 21.61 -3.30 6.47
CA ASP A 332 22.78 -3.76 5.71
C ASP A 332 22.46 -3.88 4.21
N LEU A 333 21.19 -4.13 3.87
CA LEU A 333 20.65 -4.20 2.50
C LEU A 333 19.35 -3.39 2.37
N ARG A 334 18.77 -3.32 1.17
CA ARG A 334 17.58 -2.50 0.89
C ARG A 334 16.45 -2.75 1.89
N VAL A 335 15.79 -1.68 2.30
CA VAL A 335 14.58 -1.78 3.10
C VAL A 335 13.46 -2.15 2.14
N SER A 336 12.72 -3.20 2.41
CA SER A 336 11.65 -3.69 1.54
C SER A 336 10.26 -3.35 2.04
N CYS A 337 10.09 -3.30 3.36
CA CYS A 337 8.80 -3.06 3.98
C CYS A 337 8.98 -2.27 5.28
N VAL A 338 8.04 -1.37 5.55
CA VAL A 338 7.95 -0.59 6.78
C VAL A 338 6.50 -0.61 7.23
N ALA A 339 6.24 -0.83 8.52
CA ALA A 339 4.89 -0.80 9.05
C ALA A 339 4.86 -0.23 10.47
N VAL A 340 3.87 0.63 10.72
CA VAL A 340 3.59 1.18 12.05
C VAL A 340 2.67 0.24 12.80
N GLN A 341 2.96 -0.02 14.07
CA GLN A 341 2.08 -0.79 14.94
C GLN A 341 0.71 -0.10 15.05
N PRO A 342 -0.42 -0.82 15.09
CA PRO A 342 -1.75 -0.18 15.10
C PRO A 342 -1.99 0.85 16.22
N GLN A 343 -1.37 0.63 17.38
CA GLN A 343 -1.41 1.56 18.52
C GLN A 343 -0.48 2.78 18.38
N GLY A 344 0.41 2.78 17.39
CA GLY A 344 1.35 3.86 17.11
C GLY A 344 2.56 3.92 18.04
N THR A 345 2.77 2.92 18.90
CA THR A 345 3.86 2.89 19.89
C THR A 345 5.19 2.38 19.34
N ALA A 346 5.16 1.59 18.27
CA ALA A 346 6.34 1.03 17.62
C ALA A 346 6.24 1.07 16.10
N LEU A 347 7.40 1.00 15.46
CA LEU A 347 7.61 0.87 14.03
C LEU A 347 8.44 -0.38 13.77
N CYS A 348 8.14 -1.12 12.71
CA CYS A 348 9.03 -2.18 12.24
C CYS A 348 9.47 -1.90 10.81
N SER A 349 10.76 -2.14 10.54
CA SER A 349 11.33 -2.15 9.20
C SER A 349 11.88 -3.53 8.88
N GLY A 350 11.60 -4.03 7.68
CA GLY A 350 12.13 -5.26 7.13
C GLY A 350 13.05 -4.99 5.96
N SER A 351 14.09 -5.81 5.84
CA SER A 351 15.13 -5.64 4.84
C SER A 351 15.50 -6.96 4.18
N TRP A 352 16.18 -6.85 3.04
CA TRP A 352 16.82 -7.97 2.36
C TRP A 352 18.03 -8.52 3.11
N ASP A 353 18.46 -7.89 4.20
CA ASP A 353 19.47 -8.41 5.14
C ASP A 353 18.93 -9.52 6.07
N SER A 354 17.71 -10.00 5.79
CA SER A 354 17.00 -11.04 6.53
C SER A 354 16.66 -10.62 7.97
N SER A 355 16.69 -9.33 8.30
CA SER A 355 16.38 -8.81 9.62
C SER A 355 15.12 -7.93 9.62
N LEU A 356 14.36 -8.05 10.71
CA LEU A 356 13.31 -7.09 11.07
C LEU A 356 13.80 -6.29 12.26
N LYS A 357 13.78 -4.97 12.18
CA LYS A 357 14.17 -4.08 13.27
C LYS A 357 12.92 -3.39 13.82
N ILE A 358 12.72 -3.46 15.14
CA ILE A 358 11.61 -2.81 15.83
C ILE A 358 12.14 -1.60 16.59
N PHE A 359 11.52 -0.45 16.33
CA PHE A 359 11.86 0.83 16.93
C PHE A 359 10.70 1.35 17.77
N SER A 360 11.01 1.98 18.90
CA SER A 360 10.05 2.75 19.69
C SER A 360 10.72 4.04 20.16
N SER A 361 9.93 5.06 20.47
CA SER A 361 10.44 6.25 21.17
C SER A 361 10.92 5.92 22.59
#